data_AF-A0A386TB50-F1
#
_entry.id   AF-A0A386TB50-F1
#
_cell.length_a   1.000
_cell.length_b   1.000
_cell.length_c   1.000
_cell.angle_alpha   90.00
_cell.angle_beta   90.00
_cell.angle_gamma   90.00
#
_symmetry.space_group_name_H-M   'P 1'
#
loop_
_entity.id
_entity.type
_entity.pdbx_description
1 polymer ?
#
loop_
_entity_poly.entity_id
_entity_poly.type
_entity_poly.pdbx_seq_one_letter_code
_entity_poly.pdbx_strand_id
1 'polypeptide(L)'
;MSYWRFAAMIATSTIVMFGLMYLNTYAFEHVFFSETRTYMALLMGAVMAVIMLSFMLSMYSNKAINIVIYIGSIAVFALTLWLVRSQVTVGDTSYMRAMIPHHSIAIMTSERAELSDPRVRKMADGIIAAQRKEIAEMRSLIADIEENGDAVDPELGEAESQPEVGTVDDALSSAEVAKVDPAGLTPEDIKSLLGSAATCEFGRTNEGDPSLVMAGNAGGIKLSGTLIELQSDEAIDQAALADGARFTADGVDVTVTPLAGADWTDTESNLRRSEAEMKFHLDRGLTVGYRGFLDCTNEM
;
A
#
# COMPACT_ATOMS: atom_id res chain seq x y z
N MET A 1 43.59 -9.48 17.25
CA MET A 1 43.14 -8.43 16.30
C MET A 1 42.69 -7.19 17.07
N SER A 2 42.65 -6.02 16.44
CA SER A 2 42.20 -4.80 17.12
C SER A 2 40.68 -4.82 17.33
N TYR A 3 40.21 -4.44 18.53
CA TYR A 3 38.79 -4.25 18.84
C TYR A 3 38.13 -3.18 17.95
N TRP A 4 38.91 -2.22 17.45
CA TRP A 4 38.41 -1.24 16.48
C TRP A 4 37.97 -1.89 15.17
N ARG A 5 38.73 -2.87 14.69
CA ARG A 5 38.36 -3.63 13.48
C ARG A 5 37.11 -4.46 13.72
N PHE A 6 36.96 -5.04 14.92
CA PHE A 6 35.74 -5.75 15.31
C PHE A 6 34.51 -4.84 15.24
N ALA A 7 34.57 -3.68 15.91
CA ALA A 7 33.49 -2.71 15.88
C ALA A 7 33.17 -2.23 14.45
N ALA A 8 34.20 -1.92 13.65
CA ALA A 8 34.02 -1.51 12.26
C ALA A 8 33.35 -2.60 11.40
N MET A 9 33.72 -3.88 11.57
CA MET A 9 33.07 -4.99 10.88
C MET A 9 31.58 -5.07 11.25
N ILE A 10 31.24 -5.06 12.54
CA ILE A 10 29.84 -5.13 12.97
C ILE A 10 29.02 -3.95 12.44
N ALA A 11 29.54 -2.72 12.57
CA ALA A 11 28.87 -1.52 12.10
C ALA A 11 28.65 -1.55 10.58
N THR A 12 29.70 -1.90 9.82
CA THR A 12 29.63 -1.98 8.35
C THR A 12 28.62 -3.04 7.92
N SER A 13 28.68 -4.24 8.48
CA SER A 13 27.72 -5.31 8.18
C SER A 13 26.29 -4.91 8.53
N THR A 14 26.08 -4.21 9.64
CA THR A 14 24.73 -3.73 10.03
C THR A 14 24.18 -2.72 9.03
N ILE A 15 24.99 -1.76 8.59
CA ILE A 15 24.59 -0.74 7.58
C ILE A 15 24.30 -1.40 6.23
N VAL A 16 25.17 -2.31 5.79
CA VAL A 16 24.98 -3.04 4.53
C VAL A 16 23.70 -3.87 4.59
N MET A 17 23.48 -4.64 5.67
CA MET A 17 22.26 -5.42 5.84
C MET A 17 21.00 -4.56 5.88
N PHE A 18 21.05 -3.36 6.49
CA PHE A 18 19.94 -2.40 6.44
C PHE A 18 19.59 -2.00 5.01
N GLY A 19 20.59 -1.69 4.17
CA GLY A 19 20.37 -1.40 2.75
C GLY A 19 19.82 -2.60 1.98
N LEU A 20 20.39 -3.79 2.20
CA LEU A 20 19.98 -5.02 1.50
C LEU A 20 18.53 -5.42 1.77
N MET A 21 17.97 -5.08 2.95
CA MET A 21 16.56 -5.34 3.25
C MET A 21 15.58 -4.61 2.30
N TYR A 22 16.01 -3.55 1.62
CA TYR A 22 15.17 -2.84 0.64
C TYR A 22 15.13 -3.49 -0.75
N LEU A 23 16.07 -4.38 -1.07
CA LEU A 23 16.18 -4.99 -2.41
C LEU A 23 15.00 -5.91 -2.76
N ASN A 24 14.21 -6.35 -1.78
CA ASN A 24 13.05 -7.19 -2.02
C ASN A 24 11.74 -6.40 -2.27
N THR A 25 11.80 -5.07 -2.29
CA THR A 25 10.62 -4.23 -2.56
C THR A 25 10.20 -4.37 -4.03
N TYR A 26 8.92 -4.64 -4.30
CA TYR A 26 8.42 -4.96 -5.65
C TYR A 26 8.53 -3.79 -6.64
N ALA A 27 8.17 -2.59 -6.19
CA ALA A 27 8.16 -1.36 -6.99
C ALA A 27 9.03 -0.29 -6.33
N PHE A 28 9.63 0.61 -7.13
CA PHE A 28 10.57 1.62 -6.64
C PHE A 28 9.86 2.69 -5.81
N GLU A 29 8.64 3.06 -6.23
CA GLU A 29 7.70 3.95 -5.55
C GLU A 29 7.27 3.45 -4.16
N HIS A 30 7.54 2.18 -3.82
CA HIS A 30 7.24 1.60 -2.51
C HIS A 30 8.42 1.70 -1.52
N VAL A 31 9.55 2.30 -1.91
CA VAL A 31 10.73 2.40 -1.05
C VAL A 31 10.60 3.60 -0.10
N PHE A 32 10.21 3.33 1.14
CA PHE A 32 10.13 4.32 2.20
C PHE A 32 11.02 3.96 3.39
N PHE A 33 11.53 4.97 4.10
CA PHE A 33 12.24 4.76 5.35
C PHE A 33 11.33 4.09 6.41
N SER A 34 11.91 3.20 7.23
CA SER A 34 11.20 2.49 8.29
C SER A 34 12.03 2.37 9.56
N GLU A 35 11.53 2.94 10.65
CA GLU A 35 12.08 2.84 12.00
C GLU A 35 12.19 1.38 12.45
N THR A 36 11.14 0.59 12.21
CA THR A 36 11.11 -0.84 12.55
C THR A 36 12.23 -1.62 11.86
N ARG A 37 12.53 -1.33 10.58
CA ARG A 37 13.69 -1.93 9.88
C ARG A 37 15.01 -1.51 10.51
N THR A 38 15.14 -0.25 10.93
CA THR A 38 16.34 0.23 11.65
C THR A 38 16.54 -0.52 12.96
N TYR A 39 15.49 -0.67 13.78
CA TYR A 39 15.57 -1.41 15.03
C TYR A 39 15.90 -2.89 14.81
N MET A 40 15.32 -3.52 13.78
CA MET A 40 15.63 -4.90 13.42
C MET A 40 17.09 -5.07 12.97
N ALA A 41 17.63 -4.11 12.20
CA ALA A 41 19.05 -4.13 11.81
C ALA A 41 19.98 -4.07 13.03
N LEU A 42 19.69 -3.17 13.98
CA LEU A 42 20.47 -3.06 15.22
C LEU A 42 20.37 -4.31 16.09
N LEU A 43 19.18 -4.92 16.18
CA LEU A 43 18.95 -6.19 16.88
C LEU A 43 19.83 -7.30 16.28
N MET A 44 19.79 -7.47 14.96
CA MET A 44 20.63 -8.45 14.25
C MET A 44 22.13 -8.16 14.43
N GLY A 45 22.53 -6.90 14.36
CA GLY A 45 23.91 -6.48 14.60
C GLY A 45 24.40 -6.82 16.02
N ALA A 46 23.54 -6.63 17.03
CA ALA A 46 23.83 -6.98 18.42
C ALA A 46 24.02 -8.50 18.59
N VAL A 47 23.14 -9.32 18.00
CA VAL A 47 23.26 -10.78 18.02
C VAL A 47 24.54 -11.24 17.31
N MET A 48 24.83 -10.67 16.14
CA MET A 48 26.04 -10.97 15.38
C MET A 48 27.32 -10.65 16.15
N ALA A 49 27.35 -9.53 16.89
CA ALA A 49 28.49 -9.19 17.74
C ALA A 49 28.75 -10.26 18.82
N VAL A 50 27.70 -10.76 19.49
CA VAL A 50 27.81 -11.83 20.49
C VAL A 50 28.35 -13.12 19.85
N ILE A 51 27.76 -13.52 18.72
CA ILE A 51 28.17 -14.75 18.01
C ILE A 51 29.62 -14.66 17.56
N MET A 52 29.99 -13.60 16.81
CA MET A 52 31.34 -13.45 16.27
C MET A 52 32.40 -13.36 17.38
N LEU A 53 32.13 -12.62 18.46
CA LEU A 53 33.07 -12.54 19.58
C LEU A 53 33.25 -13.91 20.25
N SER A 54 32.18 -14.71 20.39
CA SER A 54 32.22 -16.06 20.99
C SER A 54 33.12 -17.01 20.20
N PHE A 55 33.05 -16.99 18.87
CA PHE A 55 33.89 -17.84 18.02
C PHE A 55 35.35 -17.36 17.93
N MET A 56 35.60 -16.07 18.13
CA MET A 56 36.94 -15.48 17.97
C MET A 56 37.60 -15.08 19.29
N LEU A 57 37.18 -15.65 20.42
CA LEU A 57 37.70 -15.30 21.76
C LEU A 57 39.22 -15.37 21.87
N SER A 58 39.87 -16.34 21.22
CA SER A 58 41.33 -16.50 21.23
C SER A 58 42.08 -15.31 20.60
N MET A 59 41.40 -14.52 19.77
CA MET A 59 41.93 -13.37 19.05
C MET A 59 41.82 -12.04 19.82
N TYR A 60 41.02 -12.02 20.90
CA TYR A 60 40.68 -10.87 21.72
C TYR A 60 41.00 -11.16 23.20
N SER A 61 42.22 -10.84 23.61
CA SER A 61 42.79 -11.27 24.90
C SER A 61 42.28 -10.49 26.12
N ASN A 62 41.69 -9.30 25.94
CA ASN A 62 41.24 -8.47 27.07
C ASN A 62 39.84 -8.90 27.52
N LYS A 63 39.77 -9.66 28.61
CA LYS A 63 38.52 -10.15 29.21
C LYS A 63 37.57 -9.03 29.61
N ALA A 64 38.07 -7.90 30.10
CA ALA A 64 37.23 -6.78 30.51
C ALA A 64 36.51 -6.16 29.31
N ILE A 65 37.23 -5.93 28.20
CA ILE A 65 36.63 -5.40 26.96
C ILE A 65 35.62 -6.40 26.39
N ASN A 66 35.92 -7.70 26.41
CA ASN A 66 35.00 -8.73 25.94
C ASN A 66 33.69 -8.74 26.73
N ILE A 67 33.76 -8.64 28.06
CA ILE A 67 32.58 -8.55 28.93
C ILE A 67 31.76 -7.29 28.62
N VAL A 68 32.42 -6.15 28.43
CA VAL A 68 31.74 -4.90 28.05
C VAL A 68 31.01 -5.06 26.71
N ILE A 69 31.62 -5.71 25.71
CA ILE A 69 30.96 -5.96 24.43
C ILE A 69 29.73 -6.85 24.61
N TYR A 70 29.82 -7.95 25.36
CA TYR A 70 28.66 -8.82 25.61
C TYR A 70 27.51 -8.08 26.31
N ILE A 71 27.82 -7.35 27.39
CA ILE A 71 26.80 -6.59 28.14
C ILE A 71 26.18 -5.50 27.24
N GLY A 72 27.02 -4.78 26.49
CA GLY A 72 26.55 -3.77 25.55
C GLY A 72 25.65 -4.36 24.47
N SER A 73 26.03 -5.48 23.86
CA SER A 73 25.21 -6.17 22.87
C SER A 73 23.89 -6.68 23.46
N ILE A 74 23.89 -7.24 24.67
CA ILE A 74 22.65 -7.69 25.34
C ILE A 74 21.74 -6.50 25.63
N ALA A 75 22.29 -5.36 26.07
CA ALA A 75 21.51 -4.15 26.33
C ALA A 75 20.89 -3.59 25.04
N VAL A 76 21.67 -3.49 23.96
CA VAL A 76 21.16 -3.05 22.64
C VAL A 76 20.10 -4.01 22.12
N PHE A 77 20.32 -5.32 22.26
CA PHE A 77 19.33 -6.34 21.89
C PHE A 77 18.01 -6.16 22.67
N ALA A 78 18.07 -6.03 23.99
CA ALA A 78 16.87 -5.87 24.81
C ALA A 78 16.10 -4.58 24.46
N LEU A 79 16.82 -3.47 24.28
CA LEU A 79 16.22 -2.18 23.89
C LEU A 79 15.57 -2.26 22.51
N THR A 80 16.29 -2.75 21.50
CA THR A 80 15.78 -2.84 20.13
C THR A 80 14.64 -3.84 20.00
N LEU A 81 14.69 -4.97 20.71
CA LEU A 81 13.59 -5.93 20.79
C LEU A 81 12.35 -5.29 21.43
N TRP A 82 12.53 -4.53 22.52
CA TRP A 82 11.42 -3.80 23.14
C TRP A 82 10.83 -2.75 22.19
N LEU A 83 11.64 -1.97 21.48
CA LEU A 83 11.17 -1.00 20.49
C LEU A 83 10.37 -1.68 19.36
N VAL A 84 10.90 -2.74 18.76
CA VAL A 84 10.21 -3.52 17.71
C VAL A 84 8.91 -4.11 18.22
N ARG A 85 8.85 -4.61 19.46
CA ARG A 85 7.64 -5.24 19.99
C ARG A 85 6.60 -4.27 20.50
N SER A 86 7.02 -3.10 20.98
CA SER A 86 6.11 -2.13 21.60
C SER A 86 5.56 -1.11 20.60
N GLN A 87 6.27 -0.86 19.50
CA GLN A 87 5.88 0.10 18.45
C GLN A 87 5.63 1.53 18.96
N VAL A 88 6.08 1.87 20.18
CA VAL A 88 5.78 3.16 20.85
C VAL A 88 6.31 4.41 20.15
N THR A 89 7.19 4.23 19.16
CA THR A 89 7.79 5.32 18.38
C THR A 89 7.24 5.40 16.96
N VAL A 90 6.25 4.57 16.60
CA VAL A 90 5.69 4.47 15.25
C VAL A 90 4.31 5.13 15.25
N GLY A 91 4.21 6.30 14.63
CA GLY A 91 2.94 7.00 14.39
C GLY A 91 2.37 6.72 12.99
N ASP A 92 1.18 7.24 12.69
CA ASP A 92 0.37 6.87 11.52
C ASP A 92 1.14 6.91 10.18
N THR A 93 1.80 8.03 9.88
CA THR A 93 2.57 8.14 8.62
C THR A 93 3.80 7.23 8.60
N SER A 94 4.48 7.01 9.73
CA SER A 94 5.60 6.06 9.84
C SER A 94 5.12 4.62 9.67
N TYR A 95 3.98 4.28 10.27
CA TYR A 95 3.31 2.99 10.12
C TYR A 95 3.00 2.72 8.65
N MET A 96 2.28 3.63 7.98
CA MET A 96 1.89 3.47 6.59
C MET A 96 3.10 3.40 5.65
N ARG A 97 4.10 4.28 5.83
CA ARG A 97 5.35 4.23 5.06
C ARG A 97 6.10 2.91 5.23
N ALA A 98 6.12 2.33 6.43
CA ALA A 98 6.74 1.02 6.65
C ALA A 98 5.89 -0.14 6.08
N MET A 99 4.57 0.04 6.00
CA MET A 99 3.63 -1.00 5.61
C MET A 99 3.47 -1.12 4.09
N ILE A 100 3.63 -0.03 3.33
CA ILE A 100 3.66 -0.06 1.86
C ILE A 100 4.71 -1.07 1.30
N PRO A 101 6.00 -1.01 1.67
CA PRO A 101 6.98 -1.99 1.19
C PRO A 101 6.74 -3.40 1.76
N HIS A 102 6.10 -3.54 2.92
CA HIS A 102 5.71 -4.86 3.45
C HIS A 102 4.63 -5.49 2.54
N HIS A 103 3.60 -4.73 2.19
CA HIS A 103 2.52 -5.16 1.31
C HIS A 103 3.02 -5.48 -0.10
N SER A 104 3.92 -4.62 -0.60
CA SER A 104 4.64 -4.79 -1.87
C SER A 104 5.33 -6.17 -1.98
N ILE A 105 5.98 -6.65 -0.91
CA ILE A 105 6.62 -7.99 -0.90
C ILE A 105 5.57 -9.12 -0.98
N ALA A 106 4.42 -8.95 -0.32
CA ALA A 106 3.34 -9.94 -0.35
C ALA A 106 2.72 -10.06 -1.74
N ILE A 107 2.53 -8.94 -2.44
CA ILE A 107 2.09 -8.92 -3.85
C ILE A 107 3.09 -9.68 -4.73
N MET A 108 4.37 -9.30 -4.69
CA MET A 108 5.43 -9.95 -5.47
C MET A 108 5.46 -11.47 -5.27
N THR A 109 5.38 -11.90 -4.01
CA THR A 109 5.42 -13.32 -3.65
C THR A 109 4.17 -14.05 -4.16
N SER A 110 3.00 -13.42 -4.07
CA SER A 110 1.72 -14.01 -4.49
C SER A 110 1.60 -14.11 -6.02
N GLU A 111 2.12 -13.13 -6.74
CA GLU A 111 2.14 -13.11 -8.22
C GLU A 111 3.11 -14.15 -8.79
N ARG A 112 4.32 -14.23 -8.21
CA ARG A 112 5.41 -15.04 -8.78
C ARG A 112 5.43 -16.49 -8.29
N ALA A 113 4.65 -16.83 -7.27
CA ALA A 113 4.59 -18.20 -6.77
C ALA A 113 3.90 -19.14 -7.78
N GLU A 114 4.51 -20.30 -8.02
CA GLU A 114 3.94 -21.40 -8.80
C GLU A 114 2.89 -22.17 -7.98
N LEU A 115 1.67 -21.61 -7.91
CA LEU A 115 0.55 -22.17 -7.15
C LEU A 115 -0.35 -23.02 -8.04
N SER A 116 -0.41 -24.34 -7.75
CA SER A 116 -1.21 -25.30 -8.51
C SER A 116 -2.57 -25.64 -7.87
N ASP A 117 -2.71 -25.52 -6.54
CA ASP A 117 -3.99 -25.71 -5.86
C ASP A 117 -4.89 -24.47 -6.09
N PRO A 118 -6.09 -24.62 -6.70
CA PRO A 118 -6.97 -23.49 -6.98
C PRO A 118 -7.42 -22.70 -5.75
N ARG A 119 -7.48 -23.34 -4.57
CA ARG A 119 -7.83 -22.65 -3.31
C ARG A 119 -6.70 -21.72 -2.88
N VAL A 120 -5.45 -22.15 -3.08
CA VAL A 120 -4.26 -21.34 -2.75
C VAL A 120 -4.10 -20.21 -3.77
N ARG A 121 -4.37 -20.45 -5.06
CA ARG A 121 -4.44 -19.40 -6.08
C ARG A 121 -5.50 -18.35 -5.73
N LYS A 122 -6.74 -18.79 -5.43
CA LYS A 122 -7.81 -17.88 -4.98
C LYS A 122 -7.39 -17.04 -3.77
N MET A 123 -6.70 -17.63 -2.80
CA MET A 123 -6.19 -16.91 -1.64
C MET A 123 -5.11 -15.89 -2.03
N ALA A 124 -4.18 -16.25 -2.90
CA ALA A 124 -3.13 -15.36 -3.41
C ALA A 124 -3.70 -14.18 -4.19
N ASP A 125 -4.71 -14.42 -5.04
CA ASP A 125 -5.38 -13.35 -5.80
C ASP A 125 -6.12 -12.39 -4.86
N GLY A 126 -6.74 -12.92 -3.79
CA GLY A 126 -7.32 -12.11 -2.71
C GLY A 126 -6.29 -11.26 -1.97
N ILE A 127 -5.11 -11.81 -1.67
CA ILE A 127 -3.99 -11.06 -1.07
C ILE A 127 -3.54 -9.94 -2.02
N ILE A 128 -3.35 -10.23 -3.30
CA ILE A 128 -2.91 -9.22 -4.29
C ILE A 128 -3.92 -8.07 -4.34
N ALA A 129 -5.22 -8.38 -4.49
CA ALA A 129 -6.27 -7.36 -4.59
C ALA A 129 -6.35 -6.47 -3.34
N ALA A 130 -6.35 -7.09 -2.15
CA ALA A 130 -6.40 -6.35 -0.88
C ALA A 130 -5.17 -5.46 -0.70
N GLN A 131 -3.97 -6.01 -0.93
CA GLN A 131 -2.73 -5.31 -0.63
C GLN A 131 -2.46 -4.16 -1.62
N ARG A 132 -2.86 -4.30 -2.89
CA ARG A 132 -2.82 -3.20 -3.87
C ARG A 132 -3.77 -2.07 -3.48
N LYS A 133 -4.97 -2.40 -2.97
CA LYS A 133 -5.94 -1.44 -2.45
C LYS A 133 -5.36 -0.67 -1.26
N GLU A 134 -4.86 -1.39 -0.26
CA GLU A 134 -4.31 -0.81 0.97
C GLU A 134 -3.08 0.07 0.68
N ILE A 135 -2.23 -0.27 -0.29
CA ILE A 135 -1.14 0.60 -0.72
C ILE A 135 -1.65 1.93 -1.27
N ALA A 136 -2.66 1.90 -2.14
CA ALA A 136 -3.21 3.12 -2.74
C ALA A 136 -3.89 4.02 -1.69
N GLU A 137 -4.59 3.42 -0.73
CA GLU A 137 -5.19 4.10 0.41
C GLU A 137 -4.14 4.72 1.33
N MET A 138 -3.12 3.95 1.74
CA MET A 138 -2.01 4.46 2.55
C MET A 138 -1.28 5.61 1.87
N ARG A 139 -1.06 5.56 0.55
CA ARG A 139 -0.45 6.67 -0.19
C ARG A 139 -1.32 7.93 -0.17
N SER A 140 -2.64 7.79 -0.29
CA SER A 140 -3.57 8.92 -0.20
C SER A 140 -3.59 9.51 1.20
N LEU A 141 -3.74 8.67 2.24
CA LEU A 141 -3.76 9.09 3.64
C LEU A 141 -2.45 9.75 4.09
N ILE A 142 -1.28 9.22 3.70
CA ILE A 142 0.00 9.86 4.02
C ILE A 142 0.02 11.29 3.49
N ALA A 143 -0.40 11.49 2.25
CA ALA A 143 -0.34 12.80 1.63
C ALA A 143 -1.40 13.76 2.18
N ASP A 144 -2.60 13.28 2.45
CA ASP A 144 -3.65 14.07 3.09
C ASP A 144 -3.22 14.51 4.50
N ILE A 145 -2.65 13.61 5.31
CA ILE A 145 -2.15 13.96 6.65
C ILE A 145 -0.97 14.92 6.60
N GLU A 146 -0.06 14.78 5.61
CA GLU A 146 1.06 15.70 5.42
C GLU A 146 0.61 17.12 5.06
N GLU A 147 -0.48 17.25 4.29
CA GLU A 147 -1.02 18.53 3.83
C GLU A 147 -1.99 19.16 4.85
N ASN A 148 -2.90 18.36 5.39
CA ASN A 148 -4.06 18.80 6.16
C ASN A 148 -3.99 18.46 7.65
N GLY A 149 -3.07 17.58 8.07
CA GLY A 149 -2.99 17.05 9.43
C GLY A 149 -4.00 15.92 9.70
N ASP A 150 -4.12 15.52 10.97
CA ASP A 150 -5.02 14.44 11.36
C ASP A 150 -6.49 14.82 11.12
N ALA A 151 -7.26 13.91 10.52
CA ALA A 151 -8.68 14.12 10.26
C ALA A 151 -9.49 14.24 11.56
N VAL A 152 -10.49 15.11 11.56
CA VAL A 152 -11.42 15.32 12.67
C VAL A 152 -12.80 14.82 12.25
N ASP A 153 -13.31 13.80 12.94
CA ASP A 153 -14.61 13.16 12.68
C ASP A 153 -14.81 12.70 11.22
N PRO A 154 -13.91 11.85 10.68
CA PRO A 154 -13.99 11.41 9.29
C PRO A 154 -15.18 10.48 9.03
N GLU A 155 -15.70 10.54 7.81
CA GLU A 155 -16.69 9.61 7.26
C GLU A 155 -16.06 8.24 6.98
N LEU A 156 -15.95 7.40 8.01
CA LEU A 156 -15.35 6.05 7.91
C LEU A 156 -16.35 4.92 7.66
N GLY A 157 -17.61 5.26 7.40
CA GLY A 157 -18.74 4.35 7.37
C GLY A 157 -19.19 3.94 8.78
N GLU A 158 -20.44 3.52 8.92
CA GLU A 158 -20.89 2.89 10.16
C GLU A 158 -20.08 1.60 10.41
N ALA A 159 -19.42 1.53 11.57
CA ALA A 159 -18.75 0.31 12.03
C ALA A 159 -19.76 -0.85 12.17
N GLU A 160 -19.27 -2.09 12.23
CA GLU A 160 -20.10 -3.28 12.43
C GLU A 160 -21.20 -3.04 13.48
N SER A 161 -22.46 -3.19 13.06
CA SER A 161 -23.60 -3.11 13.98
C SER A 161 -23.41 -4.11 15.11
N GLN A 162 -23.88 -3.79 16.32
CA GLN A 162 -23.77 -4.71 17.45
C GLN A 162 -24.28 -6.11 17.06
N PRO A 163 -23.57 -7.18 17.43
CA PRO A 163 -23.91 -8.52 16.98
C PRO A 163 -25.31 -8.89 17.52
N GLU A 164 -26.26 -9.03 16.60
CA GLU A 164 -27.60 -9.53 16.89
C GLU A 164 -27.67 -11.04 16.63
N VAL A 165 -28.48 -11.75 17.41
CA VAL A 165 -28.73 -13.18 17.17
C VAL A 165 -29.66 -13.30 15.97
N GLY A 166 -29.12 -13.74 14.84
CA GLY A 166 -29.85 -13.91 13.58
C GLY A 166 -29.57 -15.24 12.90
N THR A 167 -30.11 -15.37 11.68
CA THR A 167 -29.88 -16.49 10.78
C THR A 167 -28.68 -16.25 9.86
N VAL A 168 -28.25 -17.28 9.13
CA VAL A 168 -27.23 -17.13 8.09
C VAL A 168 -27.70 -16.17 7.00
N ASP A 169 -28.99 -16.20 6.65
CA ASP A 169 -29.54 -15.30 5.62
C ASP A 169 -29.50 -13.84 6.07
N ASP A 170 -29.79 -13.57 7.35
CA ASP A 170 -29.66 -12.23 7.94
C ASP A 170 -28.22 -11.73 7.79
N ALA A 171 -27.22 -12.56 8.12
CA ALA A 171 -25.80 -12.24 8.00
C ALA A 171 -25.34 -12.07 6.54
N LEU A 172 -25.90 -12.81 5.60
CA LEU A 172 -25.59 -12.66 4.16
C LEU A 172 -26.25 -11.41 3.55
N SER A 173 -27.29 -10.89 4.18
CA SER A 173 -28.02 -9.70 3.73
C SER A 173 -27.53 -8.40 4.36
N SER A 174 -26.75 -8.46 5.44
CA SER A 174 -26.19 -7.28 6.10
C SER A 174 -25.03 -6.69 5.29
N ALA A 175 -25.11 -5.39 5.00
CA ALA A 175 -24.05 -4.67 4.32
C ALA A 175 -23.08 -4.03 5.32
N GLU A 176 -21.80 -4.35 5.22
CA GLU A 176 -20.74 -3.71 6.01
C GLU A 176 -20.18 -2.54 5.20
N VAL A 177 -20.81 -1.36 5.33
CA VAL A 177 -20.46 -0.17 4.53
C VAL A 177 -18.98 0.16 4.63
N ALA A 178 -18.39 0.12 5.84
CA ALA A 178 -16.98 0.40 6.08
C ALA A 178 -15.99 -0.53 5.34
N LYS A 179 -16.44 -1.64 4.74
CA LYS A 179 -15.61 -2.57 3.95
C LYS A 179 -15.93 -2.50 2.44
N VAL A 180 -16.79 -1.58 2.01
CA VAL A 180 -17.17 -1.42 0.61
C VAL A 180 -16.14 -0.55 -0.10
N ASP A 181 -15.57 -1.08 -1.17
CA ASP A 181 -14.62 -0.37 -2.02
C ASP A 181 -14.86 -0.71 -3.50
N PRO A 182 -14.50 0.19 -4.44
CA PRO A 182 -14.42 -0.13 -5.86
C PRO A 182 -13.49 -1.31 -6.13
N ALA A 183 -14.00 -2.39 -6.72
CA ALA A 183 -13.20 -3.54 -7.15
C ALA A 183 -12.60 -3.31 -8.55
N GLY A 184 -11.53 -4.04 -8.88
CA GLY A 184 -10.95 -4.03 -10.22
C GLY A 184 -11.93 -4.58 -11.26
N LEU A 185 -12.03 -3.92 -12.41
CA LEU A 185 -12.96 -4.20 -13.51
C LEU A 185 -12.29 -5.07 -14.57
N THR A 186 -12.92 -6.18 -14.95
CA THR A 186 -12.43 -7.00 -16.07
C THR A 186 -12.85 -6.38 -17.40
N PRO A 187 -12.24 -6.77 -18.54
CA PRO A 187 -12.66 -6.29 -19.85
C PRO A 187 -14.16 -6.52 -20.15
N GLU A 188 -14.74 -7.60 -19.64
CA GLU A 188 -16.18 -7.89 -19.75
C GLU A 188 -17.04 -6.91 -18.93
N ASP A 189 -16.59 -6.53 -17.74
CA ASP A 189 -17.24 -5.54 -16.90
C ASP A 189 -17.29 -4.18 -17.62
N ILE A 190 -16.14 -3.75 -18.18
CA ILE A 190 -16.00 -2.48 -18.90
C ILE A 190 -16.97 -2.41 -20.08
N LYS A 191 -17.03 -3.49 -20.89
CA LYS A 191 -17.96 -3.57 -22.02
C LYS A 191 -19.42 -3.51 -21.57
N SER A 192 -19.74 -4.09 -20.41
CA SER A 192 -21.09 -4.08 -19.87
C SER A 192 -21.50 -2.70 -19.36
N LEU A 193 -20.57 -1.94 -18.78
CA LEU A 193 -20.78 -0.59 -18.25
C LEU A 193 -20.85 0.48 -19.34
N LEU A 194 -19.91 0.48 -20.28
CA LEU A 194 -19.74 1.59 -21.24
C LEU A 194 -20.32 1.28 -22.62
N GLY A 195 -20.51 -0.01 -22.97
CA GLY A 195 -20.88 -0.43 -24.32
C GLY A 195 -19.77 -0.23 -25.37
N SER A 196 -18.70 0.49 -25.03
CA SER A 196 -17.50 0.76 -25.84
C SER A 196 -16.22 0.51 -25.04
N ALA A 197 -15.06 0.73 -25.66
CA ALA A 197 -13.80 0.83 -24.92
C ALA A 197 -13.80 2.07 -24.02
N ALA A 198 -13.08 2.01 -22.90
CA ALA A 198 -12.85 3.17 -22.05
C ALA A 198 -11.88 4.15 -22.75
N THR A 199 -12.16 5.44 -22.61
CA THR A 199 -11.26 6.53 -23.02
C THR A 199 -10.22 6.78 -21.94
N CYS A 200 -10.62 6.67 -20.67
CA CYS A 200 -9.76 6.82 -19.52
C CYS A 200 -10.06 5.77 -18.45
N GLU A 201 -9.02 5.33 -17.76
CA GLU A 201 -9.08 4.30 -16.73
C GLU A 201 -8.24 4.75 -15.53
N PHE A 202 -8.80 4.61 -14.32
CA PHE A 202 -8.04 4.80 -13.09
C PHE A 202 -7.70 3.43 -12.48
N GLY A 203 -6.40 3.17 -12.35
CA GLY A 203 -5.85 1.98 -11.72
C GLY A 203 -5.09 2.32 -10.45
N ARG A 204 -5.25 1.50 -9.41
CA ARG A 204 -4.49 1.64 -8.15
C ARG A 204 -3.00 1.32 -8.29
N THR A 205 -2.66 0.54 -9.32
CA THR A 205 -1.31 0.13 -9.67
C THR A 205 -1.14 0.10 -11.18
N ASN A 206 0.12 0.11 -11.60
CA ASN A 206 0.59 0.20 -12.98
C ASN A 206 0.17 -1.02 -13.82
N GLU A 207 -0.08 -2.16 -13.16
CA GLU A 207 -0.31 -3.50 -13.74
C GLU A 207 -1.60 -4.16 -13.20
N GLY A 208 -2.53 -3.38 -12.64
CA GLY A 208 -3.77 -3.91 -12.05
C GLY A 208 -5.00 -3.51 -12.83
N ASP A 209 -6.06 -4.30 -12.69
CA ASP A 209 -7.38 -3.97 -13.24
C ASP A 209 -7.85 -2.59 -12.73
N PRO A 210 -8.45 -1.76 -13.60
CA PRO A 210 -8.89 -0.42 -13.22
C PRO A 210 -10.07 -0.49 -12.25
N SER A 211 -10.12 0.41 -11.28
CA SER A 211 -11.24 0.50 -10.33
C SER A 211 -12.31 1.51 -10.74
N LEU A 212 -12.00 2.37 -11.72
CA LEU A 212 -12.92 3.31 -12.36
C LEU A 212 -12.59 3.37 -13.85
N VAL A 213 -13.60 3.31 -14.71
CA VAL A 213 -13.48 3.47 -16.16
C VAL A 213 -14.41 4.57 -16.66
N MET A 214 -14.01 5.25 -17.74
CA MET A 214 -14.67 6.45 -18.22
C MET A 214 -14.67 6.50 -19.75
N ALA A 215 -15.77 6.93 -20.35
CA ALA A 215 -15.87 7.23 -21.78
C ALA A 215 -16.91 8.34 -22.02
N GLY A 216 -16.49 9.47 -22.57
CA GLY A 216 -17.36 10.64 -22.74
C GLY A 216 -17.88 11.13 -21.39
N ASN A 217 -19.19 11.12 -21.18
CA ASN A 217 -19.81 11.47 -19.89
C ASN A 217 -20.19 10.26 -19.03
N ALA A 218 -19.95 9.04 -19.54
CA ALA A 218 -20.25 7.80 -18.82
C ALA A 218 -19.03 7.35 -18.02
N GLY A 219 -19.28 6.89 -16.80
CA GLY A 219 -18.30 6.24 -15.94
C GLY A 219 -18.83 4.91 -15.42
N GLY A 220 -17.96 4.13 -14.79
CA GLY A 220 -18.38 2.88 -14.20
C GLY A 220 -17.43 2.36 -13.13
N ILE A 221 -18.01 1.76 -12.10
CA ILE A 221 -17.32 1.10 -10.99
C ILE A 221 -17.97 -0.25 -10.69
N LYS A 222 -17.28 -1.10 -9.93
CA LYS A 222 -17.84 -2.36 -9.40
C LYS A 222 -17.82 -2.35 -7.89
N LEU A 223 -18.98 -2.47 -7.24
CA LEU A 223 -19.12 -2.57 -5.79
C LEU A 223 -19.68 -3.93 -5.40
N SER A 224 -18.95 -4.71 -4.61
CA SER A 224 -19.38 -6.02 -4.11
C SER A 224 -19.90 -6.97 -5.21
N GLY A 225 -19.29 -6.92 -6.41
CA GLY A 225 -19.69 -7.70 -7.58
C GLY A 225 -20.83 -7.12 -8.42
N THR A 226 -21.36 -5.95 -8.04
CA THR A 226 -22.40 -5.22 -8.79
C THR A 226 -21.76 -4.10 -9.60
N LEU A 227 -22.08 -4.04 -10.90
CA LEU A 227 -21.65 -2.95 -11.78
C LEU A 227 -22.57 -1.75 -11.56
N ILE A 228 -21.97 -0.58 -11.35
CA ILE A 228 -22.68 0.68 -11.18
C ILE A 228 -22.25 1.63 -12.28
N GLU A 229 -23.20 2.00 -13.13
CA GLU A 229 -23.03 3.05 -14.13
C GLU A 229 -23.05 4.41 -13.44
N LEU A 230 -22.08 5.26 -13.78
CA LEU A 230 -21.97 6.62 -13.27
C LEU A 230 -22.12 7.62 -14.41
N GLN A 231 -22.49 8.85 -14.08
CA GLN A 231 -22.63 9.95 -15.03
C GLN A 231 -21.85 11.18 -14.55
N SER A 232 -21.23 11.87 -15.50
CA SER A 232 -20.60 13.18 -15.33
C SER A 232 -21.45 14.25 -16.03
N ASP A 233 -21.47 15.46 -15.47
CA ASP A 233 -22.12 16.63 -16.08
C ASP A 233 -21.37 17.11 -17.32
N GLU A 234 -20.05 16.92 -17.36
CA GLU A 234 -19.18 17.31 -18.47
C GLU A 234 -18.61 16.09 -19.19
N ALA A 235 -18.49 16.20 -20.51
CA ALA A 235 -17.83 15.18 -21.32
C ALA A 235 -16.33 15.21 -21.04
N ILE A 236 -15.79 14.03 -20.74
CA ILE A 236 -14.41 13.87 -20.32
C ILE A 236 -13.53 13.84 -21.56
N ASP A 237 -12.65 14.82 -21.67
CA ASP A 237 -11.45 14.76 -22.49
C ASP A 237 -10.20 14.97 -21.62
N GLN A 238 -9.01 14.75 -22.18
CA GLN A 238 -7.76 14.86 -21.41
C GLN A 238 -7.53 16.27 -20.84
N ALA A 239 -8.06 17.32 -21.50
CA ALA A 239 -7.95 18.69 -21.02
C ALA A 239 -8.92 18.96 -19.86
N ALA A 240 -10.14 18.42 -19.92
CA ALA A 240 -11.14 18.47 -18.86
C ALA A 240 -10.66 17.73 -17.59
N LEU A 241 -9.93 16.63 -17.75
CA LEU A 241 -9.37 15.88 -16.62
C LEU A 241 -8.29 16.63 -15.84
N ALA A 242 -7.67 17.68 -16.41
CA ALA A 242 -6.63 18.44 -15.71
C ALA A 242 -7.17 19.11 -14.43
N ASP A 243 -8.44 19.52 -14.43
CA ASP A 243 -9.13 20.11 -13.28
C ASP A 243 -9.85 19.06 -12.40
N GLY A 244 -9.77 17.79 -12.80
CA GLY A 244 -10.46 16.67 -12.19
C GLY A 244 -11.85 16.42 -12.78
N ALA A 245 -12.33 15.20 -12.61
CA ALA A 245 -13.64 14.76 -13.05
C ALA A 245 -14.46 14.21 -11.88
N ARG A 246 -15.77 14.41 -11.93
CA ARG A 246 -16.73 13.91 -10.95
C ARG A 246 -17.79 13.07 -11.64
N PHE A 247 -18.03 11.89 -11.10
CA PHE A 247 -19.00 10.94 -11.58
C PHE A 247 -19.93 10.56 -10.45
N THR A 248 -21.23 10.54 -10.74
CA THR A 248 -22.26 10.30 -9.72
C THR A 248 -23.24 9.24 -10.18
N ALA A 249 -23.80 8.52 -9.20
CA ALA A 249 -25.02 7.74 -9.32
C ALA A 249 -25.77 7.82 -7.99
N ASP A 250 -26.93 7.19 -7.90
CA ASP A 250 -27.73 7.20 -6.67
C ASP A 250 -26.92 6.59 -5.49
N GLY A 251 -26.65 7.41 -4.47
CA GLY A 251 -25.92 7.01 -3.26
C GLY A 251 -24.40 6.90 -3.40
N VAL A 252 -23.80 7.31 -4.52
CA VAL A 252 -22.35 7.22 -4.75
C VAL A 252 -21.80 8.40 -5.55
N ASP A 253 -20.64 8.88 -5.13
CA ASP A 253 -19.87 9.94 -5.77
C ASP A 253 -18.41 9.49 -5.93
N VAL A 254 -17.86 9.67 -7.12
CA VAL A 254 -16.47 9.36 -7.43
C VAL A 254 -15.82 10.55 -8.09
N THR A 255 -14.76 11.08 -7.49
CA THR A 255 -13.91 12.10 -8.11
C THR A 255 -12.57 11.50 -8.49
N VAL A 256 -12.02 11.90 -9.63
CA VAL A 256 -10.65 11.56 -10.04
C VAL A 256 -9.92 12.83 -10.48
N THR A 257 -8.74 13.06 -9.94
CA THR A 257 -7.96 14.29 -10.19
C THR A 257 -6.48 13.94 -10.37
N PRO A 258 -5.83 14.34 -11.49
CA PRO A 258 -4.39 14.24 -11.63
C PRO A 258 -3.66 14.98 -10.50
N LEU A 259 -2.55 14.43 -10.03
CA LEU A 259 -1.75 15.09 -8.99
C LEU A 259 -1.13 16.38 -9.53
N ALA A 260 -1.08 17.41 -8.70
CA ALA A 260 -0.51 18.69 -9.07
C ALA A 260 0.95 18.54 -9.52
N GLY A 261 1.24 18.93 -10.76
CA GLY A 261 2.58 18.84 -11.35
C GLY A 261 3.00 17.43 -11.79
N ALA A 262 2.09 16.46 -11.82
CA ALA A 262 2.38 15.14 -12.40
C ALA A 262 2.55 15.24 -13.93
N ASP A 263 3.64 14.67 -14.43
CA ASP A 263 3.89 14.57 -15.86
C ASP A 263 2.95 13.54 -16.50
N TRP A 264 2.56 13.80 -17.74
CA TRP A 264 1.83 12.84 -18.57
C TRP A 264 2.80 12.13 -19.51
N THR A 265 3.02 10.85 -19.27
CA THR A 265 3.99 10.01 -20.00
C THR A 265 3.28 9.09 -20.98
N ASP A 266 3.84 8.91 -22.18
CA ASP A 266 3.32 7.95 -23.14
C ASP A 266 3.62 6.51 -22.67
N THR A 267 2.62 5.65 -22.76
CA THR A 267 2.73 4.21 -22.51
C THR A 267 2.91 3.43 -23.81
N GLU A 268 3.35 2.18 -23.73
CA GLU A 268 3.51 1.30 -24.90
C GLU A 268 2.19 1.00 -25.63
N SER A 269 1.04 1.28 -25.02
CA SER A 269 -0.30 0.98 -25.54
C SER A 269 -1.02 2.19 -26.16
N ASN A 270 -0.29 3.25 -26.55
CA ASN A 270 -0.84 4.53 -27.04
C ASN A 270 -1.76 5.25 -26.03
N LEU A 271 -1.65 4.92 -24.74
CA LEU A 271 -2.25 5.66 -23.65
C LEU A 271 -1.24 6.65 -23.08
N ARG A 272 -1.69 7.77 -22.54
CA ARG A 272 -0.91 8.65 -21.67
C ARG A 272 -1.28 8.40 -20.23
N ARG A 273 -0.25 8.29 -19.39
CA ARG A 273 -0.36 8.03 -17.96
C ARG A 273 0.03 9.25 -17.15
N SER A 274 -0.75 9.57 -16.13
CA SER A 274 -0.38 10.52 -15.07
C SER A 274 -0.71 9.93 -13.70
N GLU A 275 0.02 10.35 -12.66
CA GLU A 275 -0.37 10.03 -11.29
C GLU A 275 -1.63 10.81 -10.92
N ALA A 276 -2.56 10.15 -10.26
CA ALA A 276 -3.85 10.73 -9.89
C ALA A 276 -4.33 10.26 -8.52
N GLU A 277 -5.27 11.01 -7.95
CA GLU A 277 -6.04 10.62 -6.78
C GLU A 277 -7.49 10.40 -7.18
N MET A 278 -8.04 9.26 -6.76
CA MET A 278 -9.46 8.97 -6.83
C MET A 278 -10.04 9.05 -5.42
N LYS A 279 -11.14 9.78 -5.22
CA LYS A 279 -11.92 9.75 -3.98
C LYS A 279 -13.26 9.10 -4.27
N PHE A 280 -13.64 8.16 -3.42
CA PHE A 280 -14.89 7.41 -3.46
C PHE A 280 -15.69 7.79 -2.23
N HIS A 281 -16.91 8.26 -2.43
CA HIS A 281 -17.84 8.64 -1.38
C HIS A 281 -19.16 7.89 -1.53
N LEU A 282 -19.66 7.39 -0.42
CA LEU A 282 -21.02 6.86 -0.29
C LEU A 282 -21.80 7.76 0.66
N ASP A 283 -23.04 8.08 0.29
CA ASP A 283 -23.98 8.87 1.11
C ASP A 283 -24.26 8.24 2.49
N ARG A 284 -23.83 6.99 2.69
CA ARG A 284 -23.83 6.27 3.97
C ARG A 284 -22.62 6.59 4.84
N GLY A 285 -22.01 7.77 4.64
CA GLY A 285 -20.95 8.31 5.48
C GLY A 285 -19.63 7.58 5.36
N LEU A 286 -19.29 7.06 4.18
CA LEU A 286 -17.97 6.50 3.89
C LEU A 286 -17.28 7.33 2.81
N THR A 287 -16.07 7.81 3.10
CA THR A 287 -15.19 8.48 2.14
C THR A 287 -13.81 7.83 2.18
N VAL A 288 -13.33 7.34 1.03
CA VAL A 288 -12.01 6.70 0.89
C VAL A 288 -11.26 7.30 -0.29
N GLY A 289 -9.98 7.65 -0.07
CA GLY A 289 -9.07 8.12 -1.11
C GLY A 289 -8.10 7.03 -1.57
N TYR A 290 -7.75 7.04 -2.86
CA TYR A 290 -6.76 6.14 -3.45
C TYR A 290 -5.82 6.93 -4.35
N ARG A 291 -4.50 6.83 -4.12
CA ARG A 291 -3.51 7.33 -5.08
C ARG A 291 -3.04 6.22 -6.02
N GLY A 292 -3.10 6.51 -7.31
CA GLY A 292 -2.82 5.55 -8.38
C GLY A 292 -2.47 6.26 -9.68
N PHE A 293 -2.88 5.67 -10.78
CA PHE A 293 -2.54 6.11 -12.13
C PHE A 293 -3.82 6.28 -12.95
N LEU A 294 -3.86 7.38 -13.69
CA LEU A 294 -4.87 7.68 -14.69
C LEU A 294 -4.27 7.45 -16.07
N ASP A 295 -4.82 6.47 -16.79
CA ASP A 295 -4.42 6.09 -18.15
C ASP A 295 -5.51 6.53 -19.13
N CYS A 296 -5.17 7.38 -20.10
CA CYS A 296 -6.11 7.92 -21.08
C CYS A 296 -5.60 7.75 -22.51
N THR A 297 -6.50 7.54 -23.48
CA THR A 297 -6.11 7.49 -24.90
C THR A 297 -5.52 8.82 -25.37
N ASN A 298 -4.49 8.75 -26.22
CA ASN A 298 -3.85 9.92 -26.83
C ASN A 298 -4.78 10.71 -27.78
N GLU A 299 -5.90 10.12 -28.17
CA GLU A 299 -6.83 10.67 -29.17
C GLU A 299 -8.00 11.41 -28.51
N MET A 300 -8.00 12.74 -28.71
CA MET A 300 -9.11 13.41 -29.40
C MET A 300 -8.57 14.25 -30.54
#